data_AF-A0A9X7XZ53-F1
#
_entry.id   AF-A0A9X7XZ53-F1
#
_cell.length_a   1.000
_cell.length_b   1.000
_cell.length_c   1.000
_cell.angle_alpha   90.00
_cell.angle_beta   90.00
_cell.angle_gamma   90.00
#
_symmetry.space_group_name_H-M   'P 1'
#
loop_
_entity.id
_entity.type
_entity.pdbx_description
1 polymer ?
#
loop_
_entity_poly.entity_id
_entity_poly.type
_entity_poly.pdbx_seq_one_letter_code
_entity_poly.pdbx_strand_id
1 'polypeptide(L)'
;MKCSKCGYVTLGRIKCPKCGGELADIEEIEGKVLFSWILNVTPENLEEKYYLSLVEIKNGKVLCKSLERYEGKVKVRNGECIKYV
;
A
#
# COMPACT_ATOMS: atom_id res chain seq x y z
N MET A 1 3.53 -7.19 -4.71
CA MET A 1 4.17 -8.14 -5.64
C MET A 1 5.47 -7.56 -6.22
N LYS A 2 6.48 -8.40 -6.45
CA LYS A 2 7.78 -8.04 -7.04
C LYS A 2 8.08 -8.91 -8.25
N CYS A 3 8.54 -8.30 -9.34
CA CYS A 3 8.93 -9.02 -10.54
C CYS A 3 10.27 -9.74 -10.33
N SER A 4 10.31 -11.05 -10.60
CA SER A 4 11.52 -11.87 -10.51
C SER A 4 12.59 -11.47 -11.54
N LYS A 5 12.17 -10.99 -12.71
CA LYS A 5 13.07 -10.63 -13.81
C LYS A 5 13.74 -9.25 -13.66
N CYS A 6 12.99 -8.22 -13.26
CA CYS A 6 13.51 -6.83 -13.24
C CYS A 6 13.36 -6.11 -11.90
N GLY A 7 12.82 -6.79 -10.87
CA GLY A 7 12.66 -6.22 -9.53
C GLY A 7 11.60 -5.14 -9.38
N TYR A 8 10.78 -4.88 -10.43
CA TYR A 8 9.68 -3.92 -10.37
C TYR A 8 8.64 -4.34 -9.33
N VAL A 9 8.19 -3.40 -8.49
CA VAL A 9 7.25 -3.64 -7.40
C VAL A 9 5.90 -3.02 -7.76
N THR A 10 4.84 -3.81 -7.62
CA THR A 10 3.45 -3.42 -7.95
C THR A 10 2.45 -4.16 -7.05
N LEU A 11 1.18 -3.75 -7.06
CA LEU A 11 0.07 -4.40 -6.35
C LEU A 11 -1.04 -4.76 -7.34
N GLY A 12 -1.67 -5.92 -7.15
CA GLY A 12 -2.88 -6.31 -7.88
C GLY A 12 -2.70 -6.57 -9.39
N ARG A 13 -1.54 -7.08 -9.83
CA ARG A 13 -1.30 -7.41 -11.25
C ARG A 13 -0.85 -8.85 -11.43
N ILE A 14 -1.26 -9.46 -12.54
CA ILE A 14 -0.87 -10.83 -12.90
C ILE A 14 0.53 -10.86 -13.55
N LYS A 15 0.89 -9.82 -14.31
CA LYS A 15 2.19 -9.70 -15.00
C LYS A 15 2.87 -8.37 -14.73
N CYS A 16 4.20 -8.37 -14.80
CA CYS A 16 5.00 -7.17 -14.62
C CYS A 16 4.71 -6.15 -15.73
N PRO A 17 4.29 -4.91 -15.41
CA PRO A 17 3.97 -3.90 -16.42
C PRO A 17 5.20 -3.39 -17.17
N LYS A 18 6.40 -3.57 -16.62
CA LYS A 18 7.65 -3.07 -17.23
C LYS A 18 8.27 -4.06 -18.22
N CYS A 19 8.19 -5.36 -17.97
CA CYS A 19 8.91 -6.37 -18.76
C CYS A 19 8.11 -7.64 -19.07
N GLY A 20 6.83 -7.72 -18.68
CA GLY A 20 5.97 -8.88 -18.89
C GLY A 20 6.33 -10.12 -18.06
N GLY A 21 7.35 -10.04 -17.20
CA GLY A 21 7.77 -11.15 -16.34
C GLY A 21 6.75 -11.52 -15.26
N GLU A 22 6.98 -12.65 -14.62
CA GLU A 22 6.17 -13.11 -13.49
C GLU A 22 6.37 -12.24 -12.25
N LEU A 23 5.33 -12.21 -11.43
CA LEU A 23 5.27 -11.44 -10.20
C LEU A 23 5.15 -12.42 -9.03
N ALA A 24 6.07 -12.31 -8.08
CA ALA A 24 5.99 -13.01 -6.81
C ALA A 24 5.32 -12.11 -5.76
N ASP A 25 4.56 -12.71 -4.85
CA ASP A 25 4.08 -11.97 -3.70
C ASP A 25 5.24 -11.54 -2.80
N ILE A 26 5.02 -10.42 -2.13
CA ILE A 26 5.92 -9.87 -1.12
C ILE A 26 5.04 -9.54 0.07
N GLU A 27 5.51 -9.91 1.26
CA GLU A 27 4.73 -9.73 2.48
C GLU A 27 4.51 -8.25 2.81
N GLU A 28 5.56 -7.44 2.66
CA GLU A 28 5.54 -6.04 3.05
C GLU A 28 6.30 -5.17 2.03
N ILE A 29 5.78 -3.97 1.80
CA ILE A 29 6.42 -2.94 0.98
C ILE A 29 6.71 -1.74 1.87
N GLU A 30 7.97 -1.35 1.98
CA GLU A 30 8.32 -0.09 2.64
C GLU A 30 7.95 1.11 1.77
N GLY A 31 7.44 2.16 2.41
CA GLY A 31 7.10 3.40 1.75
C GLY A 31 7.04 4.60 2.68
N LYS A 32 6.79 5.77 2.10
CA LYS A 32 6.62 7.04 2.79
C LYS A 32 5.23 7.60 2.53
N VAL A 33 4.51 7.97 3.59
CA VAL A 33 3.21 8.65 3.48
C VAL A 33 3.41 10.02 2.86
N LEU A 34 2.67 10.29 1.77
CA LEU A 34 2.63 11.60 1.11
C LEU A 34 1.40 12.40 1.54
N PHE A 35 0.24 11.76 1.57
CA PHE A 35 -1.04 12.33 1.98
C PHE A 35 -1.82 11.30 2.78
N SER A 36 -2.64 11.75 3.72
CA SER A 36 -3.54 10.92 4.49
C SER A 36 -4.87 11.64 4.67
N TRP A 37 -5.96 10.96 4.33
CA TRP A 37 -7.33 11.47 4.46
C TRP A 37 -8.05 10.66 5.53
N ILE A 38 -8.75 11.36 6.42
CA ILE A 38 -9.73 10.72 7.29
C ILE A 38 -11.02 10.49 6.51
N LEU A 39 -11.47 9.24 6.49
CA LEU A 39 -12.75 8.84 5.95
C LEU A 39 -13.63 8.45 7.12
N ASN A 40 -14.63 9.29 7.40
CA ASN A 40 -15.69 8.95 8.34
C ASN A 40 -16.70 8.09 7.58
N VAL A 41 -16.89 6.85 8.01
CA VAL A 41 -17.70 5.89 7.27
C VAL A 41 -19.13 5.99 7.74
N THR A 42 -20.04 6.13 6.79
CA THR A 42 -21.49 5.93 6.96
C THR A 42 -21.87 4.79 6.01
N PRO A 43 -21.83 3.53 6.48
CA PRO A 43 -23.05 2.83 6.93
C PRO A 43 -22.86 1.95 8.18
N GLU A 44 -23.98 1.45 8.74
CA GLU A 44 -24.00 0.54 9.90
C GLU A 44 -23.20 -0.76 9.64
N ASN A 45 -22.46 -1.22 10.67
CA ASN A 45 -21.62 -2.44 10.69
C ASN A 45 -20.21 -2.33 10.05
N LEU A 46 -19.70 -1.13 9.82
CA LEU A 46 -18.29 -0.90 9.46
C LEU A 46 -17.61 0.04 10.45
N GLU A 47 -16.28 0.07 10.45
CA GLU A 47 -15.48 0.98 11.28
C GLU A 47 -15.93 2.44 11.08
N GLU A 48 -16.29 3.12 12.17
CA GLU A 48 -16.84 4.49 12.16
C GLU A 48 -15.93 5.50 11.45
N LYS A 49 -14.62 5.26 11.46
CA LYS A 49 -13.61 6.05 10.76
C LYS A 49 -12.37 5.22 10.44
N TYR A 50 -11.74 5.52 9.31
CA TYR A 50 -10.40 5.04 8.98
C TYR A 50 -9.63 6.09 8.20
N TYR A 51 -8.32 5.89 8.07
CA TYR A 51 -7.45 6.71 7.24
C TYR A 51 -7.14 5.98 5.95
N LEU A 52 -7.27 6.70 4.83
CA LEU A 52 -6.75 6.27 3.54
C LEU A 52 -5.50 7.10 3.25
N SER A 53 -4.36 6.45 3.04
CA SER A 53 -3.08 7.12 2.84
C SER A 53 -2.52 6.82 1.47
N LEU A 54 -2.02 7.85 0.79
CA LEU A 54 -1.20 7.72 -0.41
C LEU A 54 0.27 7.56 0.01
N VAL A 55 0.84 6.41 -0.30
CA VAL A 55 2.20 6.03 0.08
C VAL A 55 3.08 5.95 -1.16
N GLU A 56 4.20 6.65 -1.14
CA GLU A 56 5.27 6.49 -2.12
C GLU A 56 6.09 5.25 -1.80
N ILE A 57 6.23 4.37 -2.79
CA ILE A 57 7.06 3.17 -2.75
C ILE A 57 8.10 3.24 -3.85
N LYS A 58 9.11 2.36 -3.81
CA LYS A 58 10.27 2.37 -4.74
C LYS A 58 9.93 2.61 -6.21
N ASN A 59 8.80 2.10 -6.71
CA ASN A 59 8.45 2.12 -8.13
C ASN A 59 7.10 2.79 -8.44
N GLY A 60 6.51 3.52 -7.50
CA GLY A 60 5.21 4.14 -7.72
C GLY A 60 4.53 4.63 -6.44
N LYS A 61 3.21 4.75 -6.51
CA LYS A 61 2.37 5.15 -5.38
C LYS A 61 1.27 4.11 -5.17
N VAL A 62 0.92 3.88 -3.93
CA VAL A 62 -0.14 2.94 -3.55
C VAL A 62 -1.05 3.59 -2.53
N LEU A 63 -2.32 3.16 -2.51
CA LEU A 63 -3.24 3.48 -1.43
C LEU A 63 -3.21 2.37 -0.39
N CYS A 64 -3.22 2.75 0.87
CA CYS A 64 -3.43 1.80 1.97
C CYS A 64 -4.33 2.39 3.07
N LYS A 65 -5.05 1.51 3.75
CA LYS A 65 -5.96 1.80 4.86
C LYS A 65 -5.22 1.71 6.20
N SER A 66 -5.61 2.50 7.20
CA SER A 66 -5.20 2.29 8.60
C SER A 66 -6.25 2.83 9.57
N LEU A 67 -6.26 2.33 10.80
CA LEU A 67 -7.12 2.85 11.87
C LEU A 67 -6.59 4.16 12.48
N GLU A 68 -5.28 4.33 12.43
CA GLU A 68 -4.57 5.51 12.93
C GLU A 68 -4.01 6.34 11.77
N ARG A 69 -3.77 7.63 12.02
CA ARG A 69 -3.04 8.48 11.10
C ARG A 69 -1.54 8.20 11.24
N TYR A 70 -0.91 7.84 10.13
CA TYR A 70 0.55 7.70 10.07
C TYR A 70 1.19 8.82 9.26
N GLU A 71 2.38 9.23 9.69
CA GLU A 71 3.23 10.20 9.00
C GLU A 71 4.63 9.61 8.85
N GLY A 72 5.31 9.94 7.75
CA GLY A 72 6.65 9.43 7.48
C GLY A 72 6.65 7.99 6.94
N LYS A 73 7.54 7.14 7.47
CA LYS A 73 7.73 5.78 6.95
C LYS A 73 6.65 4.83 7.44
N VAL A 74 6.18 3.97 6.54
CA VAL A 74 5.20 2.92 6.82
C VAL A 74 5.57 1.65 6.06
N LYS A 75 5.01 0.53 6.50
CA LYS A 75 4.97 -0.70 5.70
C LYS A 75 3.57 -0.89 5.13
N VAL A 76 3.47 -1.39 3.91
CA VAL A 76 2.20 -1.69 3.26
C VAL A 76 2.10 -3.20 3.06
N ARG A 77 1.02 -3.79 3.57
CA ARG A 77 0.74 -5.23 3.46
C ARG A 77 -0.74 -5.42 3.16
N ASN A 78 -1.05 -6.11 2.06
CA ASN A 78 -2.43 -6.40 1.63
C ASN A 78 -3.38 -5.18 1.61
N GLY A 79 -2.86 -3.99 1.29
CA GLY A 79 -3.65 -2.76 1.28
C GLY A 79 -3.82 -2.08 2.63
N GLU A 80 -3.21 -2.60 3.70
CA GLU A 80 -3.14 -1.95 5.02
C GLU A 80 -1.79 -1.24 5.20
N CYS A 81 -1.81 -0.05 5.79
CA CYS A 81 -0.63 0.65 6.27
C CYS A 81 -0.35 0.18 7.70
N ILE A 82 0.89 -0.20 7.96
CA ILE A 82 1.36 -0.65 9.26
C ILE A 82 2.46 0.31 9.73
N LYS A 83 2.43 0.64 11.03
CA LYS A 83 3.45 1.48 11.66
C LYS A 83 4.85 0.88 11.45
N TYR A 84 5.78 1.72 11.03
CA TYR A 84 7.19 1.37 10.95
C TYR A 84 7.79 1.45 12.36
N VAL A 85 8.29 0.33 12.89
CA VAL A 85 8.97 0.24 14.20
C VAL A 85 10.47 0.36 14.02
#